data_AF-A0A0D1IU25-F1
#
_entry.id   AF-A0A0D1IU25-F1
#
_cell.length_a   1.000
_cell.length_b   1.000
_cell.length_c   1.000
_cell.angle_alpha   90.00
_cell.angle_beta   90.00
_cell.angle_gamma   90.00
#
_symmetry.space_group_name_H-M   'P 1'
#
loop_
_entity.id
_entity.type
_entity.pdbx_description
1 polymer ?
#
loop_
_entity_poly.entity_id
_entity_poly.type
_entity_poly.pdbx_seq_one_letter_code
_entity_poly.pdbx_strand_id
1 'polypeptide(L)'
;MTHKFVTLHKTKQGADTYLELGFKNGTLAPGASTGNIQLRLHNDDWSNYAQSGDYSFFKSNTFKTTKKITLYDQGKLIWGTEPN
;
A
#
# COMPACT_ATOMS: atom_id res chain seq x y z
N MET A 1 3.73 -0.01 -14.46
CA MET A 1 3.53 -0.40 -13.04
C MET A 1 3.78 -1.89 -12.89
N THR A 2 4.21 -2.32 -11.72
CA THR A 2 4.34 -3.73 -11.30
C THR A 2 3.62 -3.89 -9.96
N HIS A 3 3.21 -5.10 -9.65
CA HIS A 3 2.68 -5.42 -8.33
C HIS A 3 3.07 -6.83 -7.91
N LYS A 4 3.10 -7.08 -6.61
CA LYS A 4 3.18 -8.43 -6.03
C LYS A 4 2.54 -8.42 -4.65
N PHE A 5 2.00 -9.57 -4.24
CA PHE A 5 1.61 -9.82 -2.86
C PHE A 5 2.77 -10.50 -2.14
N VAL A 6 3.04 -10.06 -0.91
CA VAL A 6 4.07 -10.66 -0.07
C VAL A 6 3.49 -10.92 1.30
N THR A 7 3.46 -12.20 1.67
CA THR A 7 3.10 -12.62 3.03
C THR A 7 4.27 -12.37 3.97
N LEU A 8 3.98 -11.79 5.13
CA LEU A 8 4.96 -11.51 6.17
C LEU A 8 5.41 -12.81 6.83
N HIS A 9 6.72 -12.91 7.13
CA HIS A 9 7.25 -14.03 7.90
C HIS A 9 6.63 -14.16 9.30
N LYS A 10 6.27 -13.03 9.90
CA LYS A 10 5.54 -12.94 11.16
C LYS A 10 4.43 -11.92 10.98
N THR A 11 3.20 -12.33 11.26
CA THR A 11 2.04 -11.43 11.25
C THR A 11 2.25 -10.32 12.26
N LYS A 12 1.91 -9.11 11.86
CA LYS A 12 1.94 -7.89 12.66
C LYS A 12 0.51 -7.46 12.97
N GLN A 13 0.34 -6.54 13.91
CA GLN A 13 -1.00 -6.07 14.24
C GLN A 13 -1.64 -5.40 13.01
N GLY A 14 -2.73 -6.01 12.51
CA GLY A 14 -3.46 -5.53 11.33
C GLY A 14 -2.76 -5.79 9.99
N ALA A 15 -1.73 -6.64 9.94
CA ALA A 15 -1.09 -7.01 8.68
C ALA A 15 -0.46 -8.41 8.74
N ASP A 16 -0.88 -9.30 7.86
CA ASP A 16 -0.18 -10.56 7.55
C ASP A 16 0.45 -10.54 6.15
N THR A 17 0.03 -9.60 5.30
CA THR A 17 0.36 -9.52 3.88
C THR A 17 0.42 -8.05 3.47
N TYR A 18 1.30 -7.71 2.52
CA TYR A 18 1.27 -6.41 1.85
C TYR A 18 1.20 -6.57 0.34
N LEU A 19 0.55 -5.60 -0.31
CA LEU A 19 0.64 -5.37 -1.74
C LEU A 19 1.79 -4.38 -2.00
N GLU A 20 2.82 -4.83 -2.69
CA GLU A 20 3.89 -3.95 -3.17
C GLU A 20 3.52 -3.42 -4.56
N LEU A 21 3.63 -2.11 -4.78
CA LEU A 21 3.50 -1.48 -6.08
C LEU A 21 4.85 -0.91 -6.51
N GLY A 22 5.22 -1.15 -7.76
CA GLY A 22 6.44 -0.61 -8.35
C GLY A 22 6.19 0.13 -9.66
N PHE A 23 7.12 1.01 -10.03
CA PHE A 23 7.11 1.74 -11.29
C PHE A 23 8.28 1.28 -12.16
N LYS A 24 7.99 0.95 -13.43
CA LYS A 24 9.04 0.53 -14.39
C LYS A 24 9.85 1.72 -14.90
N ASN A 25 9.23 2.89 -14.94
CA ASN A 25 9.76 4.15 -15.45
C ASN A 25 8.88 5.31 -14.95
N GLY A 26 9.31 6.54 -15.19
CA GLY A 26 8.64 7.78 -14.80
C GLY A 26 9.47 8.62 -13.83
N THR A 27 9.31 9.93 -13.89
CA THR A 27 9.96 10.89 -12.99
C THR A 27 8.93 11.91 -12.51
N LEU A 28 9.16 12.45 -11.30
CA LEU A 28 8.37 13.53 -10.74
C LEU A 28 9.30 14.71 -10.48
N ALA A 29 9.02 15.85 -11.11
CA ALA A 29 9.67 17.10 -10.73
C ALA A 29 9.26 17.52 -9.30
N PRO A 30 10.03 18.40 -8.63
CA PRO A 30 9.63 18.95 -7.34
C PRO A 30 8.20 19.51 -7.38
N GLY A 31 7.34 19.04 -6.47
CA GLY A 31 5.93 19.43 -6.38
C GLY A 31 4.98 18.70 -7.34
N ALA A 32 5.48 17.85 -8.24
CA ALA A 32 4.63 17.02 -9.10
C ALA A 32 4.02 15.83 -8.35
N SER A 33 2.98 15.24 -8.93
CA SER A 33 2.28 14.06 -8.40
C SER A 33 2.10 13.02 -9.50
N THR A 34 2.01 11.74 -9.12
CA THR A 34 1.65 10.64 -10.03
C THR A 34 0.23 10.77 -10.60
N GLY A 35 -0.60 11.63 -10.01
CA GLY A 35 -2.05 11.56 -10.19
C GLY A 35 -2.63 10.33 -9.50
N ASN A 36 -3.80 9.89 -9.95
CA ASN A 36 -4.55 8.80 -9.31
C ASN A 36 -4.04 7.43 -9.75
N ILE A 37 -3.87 6.51 -8.78
CA ILE A 37 -3.65 5.09 -9.02
C ILE A 37 -4.81 4.35 -8.36
N GLN A 38 -5.72 3.80 -9.17
CA GLN A 38 -6.90 3.08 -8.70
C GLN A 38 -6.68 1.58 -8.80
N LEU A 39 -6.97 0.85 -7.72
CA LEU A 39 -6.67 -0.57 -7.58
C LEU A 39 -7.91 -1.32 -7.10
N ARG A 40 -7.96 -2.61 -7.41
CA ARG A 40 -8.93 -3.57 -6.86
C ARG A 40 -8.19 -4.86 -6.49
N LEU A 41 -8.54 -5.42 -5.34
CA LEU A 41 -8.00 -6.67 -4.82
C LEU A 41 -9.21 -7.55 -4.45
N HIS A 42 -9.11 -8.85 -4.71
CA HIS A 42 -10.11 -9.84 -4.30
C HIS A 42 -9.39 -11.12 -3.87
N ASN A 43 -10.02 -11.89 -2.97
CA ASN A 43 -9.58 -13.25 -2.67
C ASN A 43 -9.88 -14.15 -3.89
N ASP A 44 -9.11 -15.20 -4.08
CA ASP A 44 -9.30 -16.14 -5.21
C ASP A 44 -10.73 -16.70 -5.27
N ASP A 45 -11.34 -16.90 -4.10
CA ASP A 45 -12.71 -17.40 -3.92
C ASP A 45 -13.80 -16.32 -3.90
N TRP A 46 -13.43 -15.04 -4.11
CA TRP A 46 -14.31 -13.88 -4.04
C TRP A 46 -15.04 -13.68 -2.70
N SER A 47 -14.52 -14.28 -1.63
CA SER A 47 -15.02 -14.03 -0.28
C SER A 47 -14.87 -12.56 0.14
N ASN A 48 -15.76 -12.12 1.03
CA ASN A 48 -15.77 -10.75 1.52
C ASN A 48 -14.62 -10.49 2.50
N TYR A 49 -13.99 -9.31 2.40
CA TYR A 49 -13.04 -8.81 3.39
C TYR A 49 -13.72 -8.07 4.55
N ALA A 50 -13.11 -8.14 5.73
CA ALA A 50 -13.39 -7.28 6.88
C ALA A 50 -12.25 -6.27 7.11
N GLN A 51 -12.17 -5.23 6.28
CA GLN A 51 -11.02 -4.33 6.21
C GLN A 51 -10.83 -3.38 7.40
N SER A 52 -11.76 -3.35 8.36
CA SER A 52 -11.66 -2.45 9.52
C SER A 52 -10.42 -2.69 10.38
N GLY A 53 -9.85 -3.90 10.34
CA GLY A 53 -8.62 -4.27 11.03
C GLY A 53 -7.34 -4.08 10.21
N ASP A 54 -7.44 -3.79 8.92
CA ASP A 54 -6.29 -3.74 8.02
C ASP A 54 -5.46 -2.47 8.27
N TYR A 55 -4.16 -2.64 8.45
CA TYR A 55 -3.25 -1.57 8.87
C TYR A 55 -3.33 -0.36 7.94
N SER A 56 -3.29 -0.59 6.63
CA SER A 56 -3.28 0.47 5.62
C SER A 56 -4.67 0.95 5.20
N PHE A 57 -5.75 0.34 5.71
CA PHE A 57 -7.11 0.73 5.38
C PHE A 57 -7.55 1.96 6.17
N PHE A 58 -8.20 2.90 5.48
CA PHE A 58 -8.97 3.95 6.12
C PHE A 58 -10.11 4.39 5.19
N LYS A 59 -11.29 4.62 5.77
CA LYS A 59 -12.44 5.14 5.01
C LYS A 59 -12.38 6.66 4.97
N SER A 60 -12.29 7.23 3.77
CA SER A 60 -12.40 8.69 3.56
C SER A 60 -13.05 9.01 2.21
N ASN A 61 -13.73 10.14 2.14
CA ASN A 61 -14.39 10.60 0.92
C ASN A 61 -13.45 11.43 0.02
N THR A 62 -12.26 11.77 0.51
CA THR A 62 -11.24 12.52 -0.21
C THR A 62 -9.86 11.91 0.04
N PHE A 63 -8.91 12.16 -0.86
CA PHE A 63 -7.53 11.74 -0.63
C PHE A 63 -6.98 12.40 0.64
N LYS A 64 -6.35 11.59 1.48
CA LYS A 64 -5.65 12.02 2.68
C LYS A 64 -4.24 11.47 2.66
N THR A 65 -3.29 12.30 3.04
CA THR A 65 -1.92 11.86 3.31
C THR A 65 -1.95 10.86 4.46
N THR A 66 -1.37 9.67 4.26
CA THR A 66 -1.30 8.62 5.28
C THR A 66 0.14 8.20 5.51
N LYS A 67 0.48 7.87 6.77
CA LYS A 67 1.74 7.22 7.14
C LYS A 67 1.60 5.70 7.22
N LYS A 68 0.41 5.14 7.03
CA LYS A 68 0.15 3.70 7.08
C LYS A 68 0.31 2.99 5.73
N ILE A 69 0.61 3.74 4.68
CA ILE A 69 1.10 3.22 3.40
C ILE A 69 2.54 3.70 3.28
N THR A 70 3.48 2.76 3.26
CA THR A 70 4.91 3.03 3.27
C THR A 70 5.45 3.18 1.85
N LEU A 71 6.42 4.07 1.66
CA LEU A 71 7.14 4.22 0.38
C LEU A 71 8.62 3.95 0.57
N TYR A 72 9.21 3.32 -0.44
CA TYR A 72 10.60 2.91 -0.43
C TYR A 72 11.30 3.46 -1.68
N ASP A 73 12.53 3.96 -1.48
CA ASP A 73 13.46 4.25 -2.57
C ASP A 73 14.62 3.27 -2.49
N GLN A 74 14.81 2.50 -3.57
CA GLN A 74 15.79 1.40 -3.62
C GLN A 74 15.71 0.45 -2.41
N GLY A 75 14.49 0.16 -1.94
CA GLY A 75 14.24 -0.72 -0.80
C GLY A 75 14.43 -0.09 0.59
N LYS A 76 14.80 1.19 0.67
CA LYS A 76 14.91 1.93 1.95
C LYS A 76 13.62 2.69 2.23
N LEU A 77 13.08 2.54 3.44
CA LEU A 77 11.88 3.27 3.86
C LEU A 77 12.16 4.78 3.89
N ILE A 78 11.40 5.55 3.12
CA ILE A 78 11.51 7.02 3.06
C ILE A 78 10.24 7.74 3.50
N TRP A 79 9.12 7.03 3.58
CA TRP A 79 7.83 7.59 3.98
C TRP A 79 6.98 6.59 4.74
N GLY A 80 6.29 7.07 5.77
CA GLY A 80 5.35 6.27 6.56
C GLY A 80 5.98 5.50 7.70
N THR A 81 5.26 4.53 8.22
CA THR A 81 5.66 3.65 9.31
C THR A 81 5.13 2.26 9.03
N GLU A 82 5.97 1.25 9.18
CA GLU A 82 5.57 -0.15 9.03
C GLU A 82 4.74 -0.61 10.23
N PRO A 83 3.90 -1.65 10.08
CA PRO A 83 3.20 -2.27 11.20
C PRO A 83 4.18 -2.95 12.17
N ASN A 84 3.91 -2.79 13.47
CA ASN A 84 4.74 -3.33 14.56
C ASN A 84 4.45 -4.79 14.90
#